data_AF-A0A7J2THJ0-F1
#
_entry.id   AF-A0A7J2THJ0-F1
#
_cell.length_a   1.000
_cell.length_b   1.000
_cell.length_c   1.000
_cell.angle_alpha   90.00
_cell.angle_beta   90.00
_cell.angle_gamma   90.00
#
_symmetry.space_group_name_H-M   'P 1'
#
loop_
_entity.id
_entity.type
_entity.pdbx_description
1 polymer ?
#
loop_
_entity_poly.entity_id
_entity_poly.type
_entity_poly.pdbx_seq_one_letter_code
_entity_poly.pdbx_strand_id
1 'polypeptide(L)'
;MEALIVVDMQKDFCYPEGALYISGAEQIFEKTGKVIEAARKKMKIIFTMDWHRSDDEEFKIWPKHCIMGTKGAEIVDELNTKEEDYFVRKRRYSAFFGTDLDLTLRELGVKRVYICGVATNICVLHTAGDAAIRGYEVAVIHDCTKTLSDYDQEYALRHMKNVFNARIMSSEEFLALLNST
;
A
#
# COMPACT_ATOMS: atom_id res chain seq x y z
N MET A 1 0.58 -17.76 -7.80
CA MET A 1 0.43 -17.34 -6.41
C MET A 1 -0.07 -15.90 -6.37
N GLU A 2 -0.57 -15.43 -5.23
CA GLU A 2 -1.08 -14.06 -5.04
C GLU A 2 -0.32 -13.39 -3.89
N ALA A 3 -0.41 -12.06 -3.79
CA ALA A 3 0.14 -11.30 -2.67
C ALA A 3 -0.74 -10.09 -2.34
N LEU A 4 -0.76 -9.69 -1.07
CA LEU A 4 -1.32 -8.42 -0.60
C LEU A 4 -0.19 -7.43 -0.37
N ILE A 5 -0.24 -6.30 -1.06
CA ILE A 5 0.66 -5.16 -0.89
C ILE A 5 -0.04 -4.10 -0.04
N VAL A 6 0.49 -3.83 1.14
CA VAL A 6 0.01 -2.82 2.08
C VAL A 6 0.91 -1.60 1.95
N VAL A 7 0.39 -0.55 1.32
CA VAL A 7 1.19 0.60 0.92
C VAL A 7 1.26 1.64 2.05
N ASP A 8 2.46 1.85 2.56
CA ASP A 8 2.88 3.02 3.35
C ASP A 8 1.97 3.37 4.53
N MET A 9 1.43 2.36 5.22
CA MET A 9 0.64 2.54 6.44
C MET A 9 1.56 2.86 7.63
N GLN A 10 2.32 3.95 7.53
CA GLN A 10 3.34 4.39 8.48
C GLN A 10 2.85 5.51 9.38
N LYS A 11 3.43 5.62 10.58
CA LYS A 11 2.99 6.56 11.62
C LYS A 11 2.98 8.02 11.15
N ASP A 12 3.97 8.44 10.36
CA ASP A 12 4.03 9.80 9.80
C ASP A 12 2.87 10.15 8.86
N PHE A 13 2.27 9.14 8.21
CA PHE A 13 1.13 9.32 7.32
C PHE A 13 -0.20 9.08 8.03
N CYS A 14 -0.23 8.21 9.04
CA CYS A 14 -1.46 7.63 9.52
C CYS A 14 -1.92 8.14 10.89
N TYR A 15 -1.04 8.74 11.69
CA TYR A 15 -1.42 9.35 12.97
C TYR A 15 -1.55 10.88 12.86
N PRO A 16 -2.47 11.53 13.59
CA PRO A 16 -2.70 12.98 13.48
C PRO A 16 -1.46 13.84 13.74
N GLU A 17 -0.54 13.37 14.58
CA GLU A 17 0.74 14.00 14.89
C GLU A 17 1.87 13.68 13.90
N GLY A 18 1.60 12.83 12.91
CA GLY A 18 2.56 12.40 11.90
C GLY A 18 3.04 13.54 11.02
N ALA A 19 4.29 13.46 10.57
CA ALA A 19 4.94 14.55 9.85
C ALA A 19 4.29 14.90 8.48
N LEU A 20 3.55 13.97 7.89
CA LEU A 20 2.82 14.14 6.63
C LEU A 20 1.45 13.45 6.71
N TYR A 21 0.69 13.77 7.75
CA TYR A 21 -0.57 13.11 8.06
C TYR A 21 -1.62 13.18 6.93
N ILE A 22 -2.20 12.03 6.61
CA ILE A 22 -3.34 11.85 5.71
C ILE A 22 -4.60 11.80 6.57
N SER A 23 -5.34 12.91 6.56
CA SER A 23 -6.53 13.09 7.40
C SER A 23 -7.51 11.92 7.29
N GLY A 24 -7.77 11.26 8.41
CA GLY A 24 -8.71 10.14 8.53
C GLY A 24 -8.17 8.80 8.05
N ALA A 25 -6.85 8.62 7.93
CA ALA A 25 -6.23 7.32 7.65
C ALA A 25 -6.56 6.26 8.71
N GLU A 26 -6.82 6.66 9.95
CA GLU A 26 -7.21 5.78 11.06
C GLU A 26 -8.53 5.06 10.78
N GLN A 27 -9.40 5.65 9.95
CA GLN A 27 -10.69 5.07 9.57
C GLN A 27 -10.57 3.75 8.81
N ILE A 28 -9.41 3.50 8.18
CA ILE A 28 -9.17 2.26 7.43
C ILE A 28 -8.41 1.20 8.23
N PHE A 29 -7.97 1.48 9.47
CA PHE A 29 -7.15 0.54 10.26
C PHE A 29 -7.85 -0.79 10.53
N GLU A 30 -9.09 -0.74 11.03
CA GLU A 30 -9.83 -1.95 11.41
C GLU A 30 -10.04 -2.87 10.20
N LYS A 31 -10.49 -2.30 9.07
CA LYS A 31 -10.73 -3.05 7.84
C LYS A 31 -9.45 -3.62 7.26
N THR A 32 -8.39 -2.80 7.22
CA THR A 32 -7.09 -3.21 6.70
C THR A 32 -6.49 -4.33 7.56
N GLY A 33 -6.60 -4.24 8.89
CA GLY A 33 -6.15 -5.30 9.81
C GLY A 33 -6.86 -6.63 9.56
N LYS A 34 -8.20 -6.62 9.39
CA LYS A 34 -8.98 -7.84 9.05
C LYS A 34 -8.56 -8.44 7.71
N VAL A 35 -8.36 -7.59 6.70
CA VAL A 35 -7.88 -8.00 5.37
C VAL A 35 -6.51 -8.65 5.46
N ILE A 36 -5.56 -8.06 6.20
CA ILE A 36 -4.21 -8.61 6.39
C ILE A 36 -4.29 -9.97 7.11
N GLU A 37 -5.03 -10.06 8.21
CA GLU A 37 -5.14 -11.30 8.98
C GLU A 37 -5.71 -12.46 8.15
N ALA A 38 -6.74 -12.19 7.35
CA ALA A 38 -7.32 -13.18 6.45
C ALA A 38 -6.36 -13.55 5.32
N ALA A 39 -5.71 -12.55 4.71
CA ALA A 39 -4.78 -12.75 3.61
C ALA A 39 -3.55 -13.59 4.01
N ARG A 40 -3.02 -13.43 5.23
CA ARG A 40 -1.86 -14.21 5.72
C ARG A 40 -2.05 -15.72 5.61
N LYS A 41 -3.29 -16.20 5.70
CA LYS A 41 -3.63 -17.63 5.62
C LYS A 41 -3.58 -18.18 4.18
N LYS A 42 -3.55 -17.30 3.18
CA LYS A 42 -3.75 -17.65 1.76
C LYS A 42 -2.64 -17.13 0.84
N MET A 43 -1.98 -16.04 1.22
CA MET A 43 -1.00 -15.34 0.39
C MET A 43 0.08 -14.64 1.22
N LYS A 44 1.12 -14.15 0.55
CA LYS A 44 2.17 -13.35 1.20
C LYS A 44 1.71 -11.91 1.39
N ILE A 45 2.09 -11.34 2.53
CA ILE A 45 1.87 -9.93 2.84
C ILE A 45 3.17 -9.18 2.61
N ILE A 46 3.08 -8.07 1.91
CA ILE A 46 4.21 -7.21 1.58
C ILE A 46 3.85 -5.80 2.04
N PHE A 47 4.54 -5.29 3.05
CA PHE A 47 4.45 -3.90 3.45
C PHE A 47 5.44 -3.08 2.62
N THR A 48 4.97 -1.96 2.05
CA THR A 48 5.87 -0.95 1.49
C THR A 48 6.03 0.17 2.50
N MET A 49 7.22 0.78 2.50
CA MET A 49 7.58 1.80 3.46
C MET A 49 8.38 2.88 2.75
N ASP A 50 7.91 4.13 2.78
CA ASP A 50 8.79 5.25 2.54
C ASP A 50 9.91 5.26 3.57
N TRP A 51 11.13 5.44 3.08
CA TRP A 51 12.35 5.16 3.83
C TRP A 51 13.45 6.12 3.40
N HIS A 52 13.30 7.38 3.80
CA HIS A 52 14.10 8.50 3.29
C HIS A 52 15.39 8.75 4.05
N ARG A 53 16.43 9.09 3.31
CA ARG A 53 17.61 9.73 3.91
C ARG A 53 17.22 11.13 4.38
N SER A 54 17.93 11.67 5.37
CA SER A 54 17.62 12.99 5.95
C SER A 54 17.78 14.17 4.98
N ASP A 55 18.46 13.94 3.86
CA ASP A 55 18.78 14.86 2.77
C ASP A 55 18.10 14.48 1.44
N ASP A 56 17.02 13.68 1.45
CA ASP A 56 16.33 13.27 0.24
C ASP A 56 15.79 14.48 -0.55
N GLU A 57 16.01 14.47 -1.86
CA GLU A 57 15.57 15.52 -2.78
C GLU A 57 14.04 15.70 -2.81
N GLU A 58 13.29 14.65 -2.48
CA GLU A 58 11.83 14.70 -2.39
C GLU A 58 11.32 15.68 -1.32
N PHE A 59 12.16 16.00 -0.33
CA PHE A 59 11.83 17.00 0.69
C PHE A 59 11.79 18.44 0.15
N LYS A 60 12.07 18.66 -1.14
CA LYS A 60 11.76 19.91 -1.85
C LYS A 60 10.29 20.02 -2.23
N ILE A 61 9.57 18.89 -2.28
CA ILE A 61 8.15 18.78 -2.66
C ILE A 61 7.30 18.58 -1.41
N TRP A 62 7.74 17.69 -0.51
CA TRP A 62 7.03 17.30 0.70
C TRP A 62 7.79 17.73 1.96
N PRO A 63 7.12 17.92 3.12
CA PRO A 63 7.83 18.06 4.39
C PRO A 63 8.68 16.81 4.67
N LYS A 64 9.67 16.94 5.56
CA LYS A 64 10.45 15.78 6.00
C LYS A 64 9.54 14.77 6.69
N HIS A 65 9.52 13.55 6.18
CA HIS A 65 8.68 12.45 6.66
C HIS A 65 9.40 11.12 6.43
N CYS A 66 8.98 10.07 7.14
CA CYS A 66 9.43 8.69 6.99
C CYS A 66 10.97 8.56 6.87
N ILE A 67 11.70 9.36 7.66
CA ILE A 67 13.16 9.32 7.69
C ILE A 67 13.60 7.97 8.26
N MET A 68 14.56 7.33 7.61
CA MET A 68 15.12 6.04 7.99
C MET A 68 15.44 5.96 9.48
N GLY A 69 14.86 4.98 10.17
CA GLY A 69 15.12 4.70 11.59
C GLY A 69 14.41 5.63 12.59
N THR A 70 13.56 6.56 12.13
CA THR A 70 12.68 7.31 13.03
C THR A 70 11.40 6.52 13.34
N LYS A 71 10.73 6.86 14.45
CA LYS A 71 9.42 6.29 14.77
C LYS A 71 8.36 6.59 13.71
N GLY A 72 8.42 7.78 13.10
CA GLY A 72 7.49 8.18 12.05
C GLY A 72 7.51 7.25 10.84
N ALA A 73 8.67 6.64 10.56
CA ALA A 73 8.85 5.69 9.47
C ALA A 73 8.40 4.25 9.82
N GLU A 74 7.97 3.96 11.04
CA GLU A 74 7.46 2.64 11.39
C GLU A 74 6.04 2.44 10.85
N ILE A 75 5.66 1.19 10.55
CA ILE A 75 4.25 0.82 10.29
C ILE A 75 3.42 1.08 11.55
N VAL A 76 2.16 1.49 11.40
CA VAL A 76 1.25 1.70 12.53
C VAL A 76 1.01 0.39 13.30
N ASP A 77 0.95 0.49 14.62
CA ASP A 77 0.94 -0.68 15.51
C ASP A 77 -0.34 -1.53 15.30
N GLU A 78 -1.44 -0.90 14.86
CA GLU A 78 -2.75 -1.49 14.59
C GLU A 78 -2.74 -2.58 13.52
N LEU A 79 -1.78 -2.54 12.59
CA LEU A 79 -1.69 -3.55 11.53
C LEU A 79 -1.04 -4.85 11.97
N ASN A 80 -0.51 -4.92 13.20
CA ASN A 80 0.03 -6.13 13.82
C ASN A 80 0.95 -6.91 12.85
N THR A 81 2.01 -6.25 12.39
CA THR A 81 3.03 -6.85 11.51
C THR A 81 3.66 -8.09 12.16
N LYS A 82 4.13 -9.02 11.32
CA LYS A 82 4.72 -10.29 11.72
C LYS A 82 6.10 -10.47 11.10
N GLU A 83 6.91 -11.35 11.68
CA GLU A 83 8.28 -11.61 11.23
C GLU A 83 8.29 -12.25 9.83
N GLU A 84 7.27 -13.02 9.48
CA GLU A 84 7.11 -13.64 8.17
C GLU A 84 6.62 -12.71 7.06
N ASP A 85 6.22 -11.47 7.40
CA ASP A 85 5.80 -10.48 6.40
C ASP A 85 7.03 -9.92 5.66
N TYR A 86 6.84 -9.55 4.39
CA TYR A 86 7.89 -8.93 3.59
C TYR A 86 7.84 -7.41 3.75
N PHE A 87 9.00 -6.76 3.72
CA PHE A 87 9.12 -5.31 3.84
C PHE A 87 9.95 -4.74 2.70
N VAL A 88 9.33 -3.88 1.89
CA VAL A 88 9.98 -3.17 0.79
C VAL A 88 10.14 -1.71 1.16
N ARG A 89 11.39 -1.28 1.31
CA ARG A 89 11.74 0.11 1.58
C ARG A 89 11.93 0.86 0.27
N LYS A 90 11.23 1.98 0.10
CA LYS A 90 11.25 2.81 -1.10
C LYS A 90 11.52 4.26 -0.75
N ARG A 91 11.87 5.05 -1.75
CA ARG A 91 12.12 6.50 -1.62
C ARG A 91 11.27 7.33 -2.59
N ARG A 92 10.38 6.70 -3.34
CA ARG A 92 9.55 7.32 -4.37
C ARG A 92 8.19 6.64 -4.35
N TYR A 93 7.21 7.24 -5.02
CA TYR A 93 5.81 6.81 -4.92
C TYR A 93 5.58 5.34 -5.31
N SER A 94 6.13 4.89 -6.45
CA SER A 94 6.01 3.49 -6.87
C SER A 94 6.89 2.60 -6.00
N ALA A 95 6.28 1.57 -5.40
CA ALA A 95 7.00 0.55 -4.66
C ALA A 95 7.90 -0.34 -5.53
N PHE A 96 7.86 -0.20 -6.86
CA PHE A 96 8.77 -0.88 -7.79
C PHE A 96 9.98 -0.03 -8.19
N PHE A 97 9.93 1.29 -8.02
CA PHE A 97 10.98 2.17 -8.52
C PHE A 97 12.21 2.14 -7.61
N GLY A 98 13.28 1.51 -8.08
CA GLY A 98 14.54 1.43 -7.34
C GLY A 98 14.48 0.51 -6.11
N THR A 99 13.60 -0.49 -6.13
CA THR A 99 13.43 -1.51 -5.07
C THR A 99 13.57 -2.91 -5.66
N ASP A 100 13.51 -3.93 -4.80
CA ASP A 100 13.50 -5.36 -5.14
C ASP A 100 12.08 -5.97 -5.19
N LEU A 101 11.02 -5.15 -5.23
CA LEU A 101 9.64 -5.66 -5.20
C LEU A 101 9.32 -6.59 -6.38
N ASP A 102 9.71 -6.22 -7.61
CA ASP A 102 9.48 -7.09 -8.78
C ASP A 102 10.20 -8.42 -8.62
N LEU A 103 11.49 -8.39 -8.26
CA LEU A 103 12.28 -9.60 -8.01
C LEU A 103 11.59 -10.50 -6.97
N THR A 104 11.23 -9.93 -5.82
CA THR A 104 10.53 -10.63 -4.73
C THR A 104 9.24 -11.28 -5.21
N LEU A 105 8.38 -10.53 -5.92
CA LEU A 105 7.11 -11.05 -6.45
C LEU A 105 7.33 -12.16 -7.47
N ARG A 106 8.36 -12.06 -8.33
CA ARG A 106 8.68 -13.09 -9.33
C ARG A 106 9.19 -14.36 -8.69
N GLU A 107 10.09 -14.28 -7.71
CA GLU A 107 10.60 -15.43 -6.96
C GLU A 107 9.50 -16.16 -6.19
N LEU A 108 8.52 -15.41 -5.68
CA LEU A 108 7.31 -15.96 -5.06
C LEU A 108 6.30 -16.53 -6.08
N GLY A 109 6.54 -16.40 -7.39
CA GLY A 109 5.60 -16.85 -8.42
C GLY A 109 4.26 -16.12 -8.38
N VAL A 110 4.26 -14.86 -7.94
CA VAL A 110 3.05 -14.03 -7.86
C VAL A 110 2.59 -13.63 -9.27
N LYS A 111 1.29 -13.75 -9.51
CA LYS A 111 0.62 -13.33 -10.75
C LYS A 111 -0.42 -12.25 -10.52
N ARG A 112 -1.06 -12.25 -9.34
CA ARG A 112 -2.02 -11.23 -8.91
C ARG A 112 -1.55 -10.53 -7.65
N VAL A 113 -1.68 -9.20 -7.63
CA VAL A 113 -1.47 -8.38 -6.44
C VAL A 113 -2.77 -7.71 -6.02
N TYR A 114 -3.08 -7.81 -4.74
CA TYR A 114 -4.09 -7.01 -4.06
C TYR A 114 -3.39 -5.82 -3.43
N ILE A 115 -3.96 -4.62 -3.53
CA ILE A 115 -3.32 -3.39 -3.05
C ILE A 115 -4.28 -2.64 -2.14
N CYS A 116 -3.77 -2.22 -0.98
CA CYS A 116 -4.44 -1.32 -0.04
C CYS A 116 -3.41 -0.33 0.57
N GLY A 117 -3.84 0.57 1.45
CA GLY A 117 -2.97 1.53 2.13
C GLY A 117 -3.11 2.96 1.62
N VAL A 118 -2.05 3.76 1.76
CA VAL A 118 -2.10 5.21 1.54
C VAL A 118 -0.91 5.73 0.72
N ALA A 119 -1.00 6.88 0.04
CA ALA A 119 -2.22 7.58 -0.32
C ALA A 119 -2.82 7.01 -1.62
N THR A 120 -4.16 6.94 -1.72
CA THR A 120 -4.88 6.34 -2.87
C THR A 120 -4.42 6.89 -4.22
N ASN A 121 -4.28 8.21 -4.35
CA ASN A 121 -3.92 8.92 -5.59
C ASN A 121 -2.41 9.11 -5.80
N ILE A 122 -1.57 8.64 -4.87
CA ILE A 122 -0.11 8.78 -4.96
C ILE A 122 0.52 7.38 -4.92
N CYS A 123 1.00 6.90 -3.78
CA CYS A 123 1.77 5.67 -3.70
C CYS A 123 0.96 4.43 -4.14
N VAL A 124 -0.33 4.36 -3.78
CA VAL A 124 -1.23 3.28 -4.22
C VAL A 124 -1.42 3.32 -5.73
N LEU A 125 -1.79 4.49 -6.29
CA LEU A 125 -1.98 4.68 -7.73
C LEU A 125 -0.73 4.32 -8.54
N HIS A 126 0.44 4.83 -8.13
CA HIS A 126 1.69 4.60 -8.84
C HIS A 126 2.16 3.14 -8.72
N THR A 127 2.00 2.52 -7.55
CA THR A 127 2.32 1.09 -7.37
C THR A 127 1.39 0.21 -8.17
N ALA A 128 0.08 0.52 -8.23
CA ALA A 128 -0.89 -0.21 -9.05
C ALA A 128 -0.59 -0.08 -10.54
N GLY A 129 -0.27 1.12 -11.02
CA GLY A 129 0.14 1.35 -12.41
C GLY A 129 1.40 0.58 -12.77
N ASP A 130 2.41 0.65 -11.91
CA ASP A 130 3.68 -0.05 -12.10
C ASP A 130 3.53 -1.58 -12.07
N ALA A 131 2.63 -2.11 -11.26
CA ALA A 131 2.28 -3.54 -11.26
C ALA A 131 1.61 -3.92 -12.58
N ALA A 132 0.63 -3.15 -13.04
CA ALA A 132 -0.12 -3.44 -14.27
C ALA A 132 0.78 -3.44 -15.50
N ILE A 133 1.65 -2.44 -15.67
CA ILE A 133 2.57 -2.37 -16.83
C ILE A 133 3.65 -3.46 -16.80
N ARG A 134 3.91 -4.09 -15.64
CA ARG A 134 4.79 -5.27 -15.50
C ARG A 134 4.03 -6.59 -15.71
N GLY A 135 2.74 -6.53 -16.04
CA GLY A 135 1.90 -7.68 -16.35
C GLY A 135 1.37 -8.44 -15.13
N TYR A 136 1.34 -7.82 -13.94
CA TYR A 136 0.60 -8.37 -12.81
C TYR A 136 -0.90 -8.09 -12.98
N GLU A 137 -1.73 -9.03 -12.57
CA GLU A 137 -3.16 -8.77 -12.40
C GLU A 137 -3.35 -7.94 -11.13
N VAL A 138 -4.02 -6.79 -11.25
CA VAL A 138 -4.15 -5.84 -10.13
C VAL A 138 -5.57 -5.82 -9.60
N ALA A 139 -5.71 -5.88 -8.28
CA ALA A 139 -6.95 -5.57 -7.58
C ALA A 139 -6.68 -4.56 -6.46
N VAL A 140 -7.57 -3.59 -6.27
CA VAL A 140 -7.46 -2.56 -5.23
C VAL A 140 -8.64 -2.70 -4.27
N ILE A 141 -8.34 -2.81 -2.97
CA ILE A 141 -9.33 -2.93 -1.91
C ILE A 141 -9.71 -1.53 -1.45
N HIS A 142 -10.69 -0.92 -2.11
CA HIS A 142 -10.86 0.55 -2.10
C HIS A 142 -11.23 1.12 -0.73
N ASP A 143 -11.96 0.38 0.10
CA ASP A 143 -12.33 0.80 1.45
C ASP A 143 -11.25 0.47 2.50
N CYS A 144 -10.10 -0.03 2.03
CA CYS A 144 -8.83 -0.10 2.75
C CYS A 144 -7.79 0.87 2.14
N THR A 145 -8.23 1.89 1.43
CA THR A 145 -7.36 2.97 0.92
C THR A 145 -7.86 4.32 1.39
N LYS A 146 -6.96 5.29 1.55
CA LYS A 146 -7.30 6.66 1.95
C LYS A 146 -6.43 7.69 1.24
N THR A 147 -7.03 8.84 0.93
CA THR A 147 -6.34 10.07 0.56
C THR A 147 -7.07 11.28 1.18
N LEU A 148 -6.59 12.49 0.89
CA LEU A 148 -7.01 13.74 1.52
C LEU A 148 -8.40 14.24 1.08
N SER A 149 -8.84 13.91 -0.14
CA SER A 149 -10.12 14.36 -0.67
C SER A 149 -10.91 13.26 -1.37
N ASP A 150 -12.23 13.37 -1.35
CA ASP A 150 -13.13 12.44 -2.06
C ASP A 150 -12.91 12.50 -3.58
N TYR A 151 -12.56 13.68 -4.10
CA TYR A 151 -12.22 13.85 -5.51
C TYR A 151 -10.97 13.06 -5.90
N ASP A 152 -9.90 13.16 -5.09
CA ASP A 152 -8.66 12.42 -5.33
C ASP A 152 -8.87 10.90 -5.20
N GLN A 153 -9.70 10.50 -4.24
CA GLN A 153 -10.11 9.11 -4.05
C GLN A 153 -10.81 8.58 -5.31
N GLU A 154 -11.84 9.28 -5.80
CA GLU A 154 -12.59 8.89 -6.99
C GLU A 154 -11.72 8.89 -8.25
N TYR A 155 -10.92 9.93 -8.44
CA TYR A 155 -10.01 10.07 -9.57
C TYR A 155 -9.05 8.87 -9.65
N ALA A 156 -8.39 8.54 -8.55
CA ALA A 156 -7.41 7.47 -8.51
C ALA A 156 -8.05 6.10 -8.79
N LEU A 157 -9.18 5.79 -8.15
CA LEU A 157 -9.90 4.54 -8.36
C LEU A 157 -10.40 4.40 -9.81
N ARG A 158 -10.93 5.48 -10.40
CA ARG A 158 -11.34 5.51 -11.81
C ARG A 158 -10.17 5.32 -12.75
N HIS A 159 -9.04 5.96 -12.48
CA HIS A 159 -7.83 5.82 -13.28
C HIS A 159 -7.30 4.38 -13.22
N MET A 160 -7.16 3.81 -12.03
CA MET A 160 -6.71 2.41 -11.85
C MET A 160 -7.64 1.43 -12.58
N LYS A 161 -8.97 1.64 -12.48
CA LYS A 161 -9.95 0.79 -13.18
C LYS A 161 -9.85 0.91 -14.70
N ASN A 162 -9.87 2.12 -15.24
CA ASN A 162 -10.07 2.34 -16.66
C ASN A 162 -8.78 2.30 -17.48
N VAL A 163 -7.65 2.65 -16.86
CA VAL A 163 -6.34 2.73 -17.54
C VAL A 163 -5.50 1.50 -17.25
N PHE A 164 -5.44 1.07 -15.99
CA PHE A 164 -4.62 -0.08 -15.58
C PHE A 164 -5.39 -1.41 -15.57
N ASN A 165 -6.69 -1.38 -15.93
CA ASN A 165 -7.58 -2.53 -15.87
C ASN A 165 -7.59 -3.22 -14.49
N ALA A 166 -7.39 -2.44 -13.42
CA ALA A 166 -7.41 -2.95 -12.06
C ALA A 166 -8.85 -3.26 -11.63
N ARG A 167 -9.05 -4.40 -10.96
CA ARG A 167 -10.33 -4.69 -10.30
C ARG A 167 -10.44 -3.83 -9.04
N ILE A 168 -11.47 -3.01 -8.96
CA ILE A 168 -11.80 -2.27 -7.72
C ILE A 168 -12.80 -3.10 -6.93
N MET A 169 -12.50 -3.42 -5.68
CA MET A 169 -13.34 -4.25 -4.82
C MET A 169 -13.34 -3.77 -3.38
N SER A 170 -14.36 -4.13 -2.59
CA SER A 170 -14.40 -3.85 -1.16
C SER A 170 -13.67 -4.91 -0.35
N SER A 171 -13.38 -4.59 0.91
CA SER A 171 -12.85 -5.53 1.90
C SER A 171 -13.79 -6.71 2.13
N GLU A 172 -15.10 -6.49 2.11
CA GLU A 172 -16.11 -7.54 2.21
C GLU A 172 -16.05 -8.50 1.03
N GLU A 173 -16.00 -7.99 -0.20
CA GLU A 173 -15.86 -8.80 -1.41
C GLU A 173 -14.56 -9.60 -1.40
N PHE A 174 -13.47 -9.00 -0.90
CA PHE A 174 -12.17 -9.67 -0.79
C PHE A 174 -12.22 -10.81 0.22
N LEU A 175 -12.79 -10.58 1.41
CA LEU A 175 -12.93 -11.62 2.43
C LEU A 175 -13.85 -12.76 1.97
N ALA A 176 -14.94 -12.44 1.26
CA ALA A 176 -15.80 -13.45 0.64
C ALA A 176 -15.06 -14.28 -0.41
N LEU A 177 -14.19 -13.65 -1.21
CA LEU A 177 -13.35 -14.34 -2.19
C LEU A 177 -12.41 -15.34 -1.50
N LEU A 178 -11.71 -14.93 -0.43
CA LEU A 178 -10.77 -15.81 0.29
C LEU A 178 -11.44 -17.03 0.96
N ASN A 179 -12.71 -16.91 1.32
CA ASN A 179 -13.48 -17.99 1.93
C ASN A 179 -14.02 -19.00 0.91
N SER A 180 -14.06 -18.64 -0.38
CA SER A 180 -14.53 -19.52 -1.47
C SER A 180 -13.41 -20.29 -2.17
N THR A 181 -12.16 -19.99 -1.84
CA THR A 181 -10.93 -20.66 -2.31
C THR A 181 -10.29 -21.52 -1.23
#